data_AF-A0A6G0UTY4-F1
#
_entry.id   AF-A0A6G0UTY4-F1
#
_cell.length_a   1.000
_cell.length_b   1.000
_cell.length_c   1.000
_cell.angle_alpha   90.00
_cell.angle_beta   90.00
_cell.angle_gamma   90.00
#
_symmetry.space_group_name_H-M   'P 1'
#
loop_
_entity.id
_entity.type
_entity.pdbx_description
1 polymer ?
#
loop_
_entity_poly.entity_id
_entity_poly.type
_entity_poly.pdbx_seq_one_letter_code
_entity_poly.pdbx_strand_id
1 'polypeptide(L)'
;MPMPTQRSIVRPQVVNHSLYNYPGPNRCDQNSNAALVHKDHQKQLIGERLFPKVSGLVSPENVAKITGMMLEMDNPELLHLLENDQLLSVKIKEANAVLERAKATSQAV
;
A
#
# COMPACT_ATOMS: atom_id res chain seq x y z
N MET A 1 -47.98 54.73 -0.24
CA MET A 1 -46.90 55.71 -0.48
C MET A 1 -45.57 54.96 -0.41
N PRO A 2 -44.72 55.02 -1.45
CA PRO A 2 -43.42 54.35 -1.50
C PRO A 2 -42.29 55.20 -0.90
N MET A 3 -41.13 54.57 -0.67
CA MET A 3 -39.76 55.08 -0.36
C MET A 3 -39.28 54.89 1.09
N PRO A 4 -37.96 54.80 1.38
CA PRO A 4 -36.80 54.55 0.51
C PRO A 4 -35.92 53.35 0.97
N THR A 5 -35.17 52.81 0.01
CA THR A 5 -34.11 51.80 0.18
C THR A 5 -33.07 52.24 1.23
N GLN A 6 -32.93 51.46 2.30
CA GLN A 6 -31.89 51.68 3.30
C GLN A 6 -30.54 51.18 2.76
N ARG A 7 -29.81 52.08 2.12
CA ARG A 7 -28.37 51.99 1.84
C ARG A 7 -27.65 52.00 3.19
N SER A 8 -27.33 50.82 3.74
CA SER A 8 -26.52 50.72 4.95
C SER A 8 -25.47 49.62 4.81
N ILE A 9 -24.22 50.07 4.85
CA ILE A 9 -23.03 49.33 5.25
C ILE A 9 -22.75 48.04 4.44
N VAL A 10 -22.03 48.21 3.32
CA VAL A 10 -21.09 47.17 2.89
C VAL A 10 -19.91 47.23 3.86
N ARG A 11 -19.96 46.43 4.93
CA ARG A 11 -18.74 45.97 5.59
C ARG A 11 -18.01 45.11 4.56
N PRO A 12 -16.74 45.37 4.21
CA PRO A 12 -15.94 44.34 3.58
C PRO A 12 -15.76 43.25 4.64
N GLN A 13 -16.56 42.19 4.57
CA GLN A 13 -16.11 40.92 5.14
C GLN A 13 -14.92 40.53 4.29
N VAL A 14 -13.72 40.72 4.86
CA VAL A 14 -12.55 39.95 4.49
C VAL A 14 -12.94 38.49 4.65
N VAL A 15 -13.48 37.93 3.57
CA VAL A 15 -13.71 36.52 3.42
C VAL A 15 -12.32 35.92 3.27
N ASN A 16 -11.70 35.61 4.41
CA ASN A 16 -10.64 34.63 4.47
C ASN A 16 -11.29 33.27 4.16
N HIS A 17 -11.40 32.94 2.87
CA HIS A 17 -11.68 31.59 2.40
C HIS A 17 -10.46 30.67 2.66
N SER A 18 -10.07 30.51 3.91
CA SER A 18 -9.07 29.52 4.34
C SER A 18 -9.72 28.23 4.86
N LEU A 19 -10.95 27.95 4.43
CA LEU A 19 -11.75 26.82 4.93
C LEU A 19 -12.04 25.76 3.86
N TYR A 20 -11.13 25.62 2.90
CA TYR A 20 -10.89 24.33 2.24
C TYR A 20 -9.67 23.66 2.88
N ASN A 21 -9.70 23.51 4.21
CA ASN A 21 -8.88 22.54 4.88
C ASN A 21 -9.80 21.38 5.25
N TYR A 22 -9.97 20.44 4.32
CA TYR A 22 -10.64 19.16 4.59
C TYR A 22 -9.81 18.39 5.64
N PRO A 23 -10.33 18.14 6.85
CA PRO A 23 -9.72 17.17 7.74
C PRO A 23 -10.13 15.78 7.24
N GLY A 24 -9.25 15.14 6.46
CA GLY A 24 -9.39 13.73 6.10
C GLY A 24 -9.27 12.82 7.34
N PRO A 25 -9.95 11.65 7.36
CA PRO A 25 -10.20 10.89 8.57
C PRO A 25 -8.94 10.22 9.13
N ASN A 26 -8.83 10.32 10.46
CA ASN A 26 -7.87 9.70 11.35
C ASN A 26 -7.63 8.20 11.11
N ARG A 27 -6.37 7.75 11.21
CA ARG A 27 -5.87 6.76 12.20
C ARG A 27 -4.59 6.07 11.72
N CYS A 28 -3.46 6.42 12.29
CA CYS A 28 -2.54 5.43 12.87
C CYS A 28 -1.65 6.11 13.92
N ASP A 29 -1.42 5.38 14.98
CA ASP A 29 -0.86 5.77 16.27
C ASP A 29 0.47 6.53 16.20
N GLN A 30 0.56 7.51 17.10
CA GLN A 30 1.77 8.20 17.49
C GLN A 30 2.73 7.22 18.20
N ASN A 31 3.62 6.56 17.44
CA ASN A 31 4.84 5.99 18.03
C ASN A 31 6.05 6.19 17.11
N SER A 32 6.63 7.40 17.18
CA SER A 32 8.06 7.73 17.25
C SER A 32 9.12 6.99 16.40
N ASN A 33 8.81 6.30 15.29
CA ASN A 33 9.82 5.61 14.46
C ASN A 33 9.63 5.82 12.94
N ALA A 34 9.43 7.06 12.48
CA ALA A 34 9.12 7.40 11.09
C ALA A 34 10.18 7.00 10.03
N ALA A 35 11.41 6.68 10.42
CA ALA A 35 12.43 6.15 9.52
C ALA A 35 12.24 4.64 9.22
N LEU A 36 11.64 3.88 10.13
CA LEU A 36 11.39 2.45 9.96
C LEU A 36 10.03 2.21 9.29
N VAL A 37 9.04 3.05 9.60
CA VAL A 37 7.68 2.97 9.00
C VAL A 37 7.73 3.00 7.48
N HIS A 38 8.62 3.78 6.86
CA HIS A 38 8.73 3.83 5.40
C HIS A 38 9.06 2.47 4.78
N LYS A 39 9.94 1.68 5.41
CA LYS A 39 10.44 0.44 4.82
C LYS A 39 9.37 -0.65 4.83
N ASP A 40 8.63 -0.79 5.93
CA ASP A 40 7.52 -1.74 6.06
C ASP A 40 6.30 -1.32 5.21
N HIS A 41 5.99 -0.02 5.17
CA HIS A 41 4.89 0.49 4.33
C HIS A 41 5.17 0.29 2.84
N GLN A 42 6.43 0.44 2.41
CA GLN A 42 6.83 0.13 1.04
C GLN A 42 6.63 -1.36 0.71
N LYS A 43 7.03 -2.27 1.61
CA LYS A 43 6.81 -3.71 1.42
C LYS A 43 5.32 -4.03 1.30
N GLN A 44 4.48 -3.43 2.13
CA GLN A 44 3.02 -3.57 2.04
C GLN A 44 2.50 -3.18 0.64
N LEU A 45 2.87 -1.99 0.15
CA LEU A 45 2.45 -1.47 -1.15
C LEU A 45 2.95 -2.33 -2.32
N ILE A 46 4.19 -2.81 -2.24
CA ILE A 46 4.75 -3.74 -3.23
C ILE A 46 3.97 -5.06 -3.19
N GLY A 47 3.70 -5.59 -2.00
CA GLY A 47 2.92 -6.82 -1.80
C GLY A 47 1.54 -6.75 -2.45
N GLU A 48 0.80 -5.64 -2.28
CA GLU A 48 -0.51 -5.46 -2.91
C GLU A 48 -0.46 -5.48 -4.45
N ARG A 49 0.66 -5.06 -5.05
CA ARG A 49 0.87 -5.10 -6.50
C ARG A 49 1.40 -6.44 -6.98
N LEU A 50 2.23 -7.10 -6.18
CA LEU A 50 2.86 -8.38 -6.50
C LEU A 50 1.86 -9.53 -6.35
N PHE A 51 1.01 -9.50 -5.33
CA PHE A 51 0.04 -10.55 -5.02
C PHE A 51 -0.84 -10.96 -6.21
N PRO A 52 -1.50 -10.05 -6.95
CA PRO A 52 -2.32 -10.45 -8.11
C PRO A 52 -1.49 -11.07 -9.25
N LYS A 53 -0.23 -10.65 -9.43
CA LYS A 53 0.68 -11.24 -10.43
C LYS A 53 1.06 -12.67 -10.05
N VAL A 54 1.36 -12.90 -8.77
CA VAL A 54 1.67 -14.25 -8.26
C VAL A 54 0.42 -15.13 -8.28
N SER A 55 -0.73 -14.61 -7.86
CA SER A 55 -2.03 -15.30 -7.83
C SER A 55 -2.50 -15.78 -9.21
N GLY A 56 -2.14 -15.08 -10.29
CA GLY A 56 -2.40 -15.54 -11.65
C GLY A 56 -1.57 -16.78 -12.08
N LEU A 57 -0.49 -17.10 -11.35
CA LEU A 57 0.47 -18.14 -11.71
C LEU A 57 0.43 -19.37 -10.77
N VAL A 58 -0.06 -19.21 -9.54
CA VAL A 58 -0.09 -20.24 -8.49
C VAL A 58 -1.37 -20.18 -7.68
N SER A 59 -1.73 -21.31 -7.04
CA SER A 59 -2.93 -21.41 -6.19
C SER A 59 -2.90 -20.45 -5.00
N PRO A 60 -4.04 -19.87 -4.58
CA PRO A 60 -4.11 -18.85 -3.53
C PRO A 60 -3.54 -19.32 -2.18
N GLU A 61 -3.61 -20.61 -1.87
CA GLU A 61 -3.02 -21.22 -0.68
C GLU A 61 -1.48 -21.07 -0.63
N ASN A 62 -0.82 -21.16 -1.77
CA ASN A 62 0.63 -21.08 -1.90
C ASN A 62 1.07 -19.63 -2.15
N VAL A 63 0.22 -18.82 -2.81
CA VAL A 63 0.49 -17.41 -3.13
C VAL A 63 0.79 -16.60 -1.88
N ALA A 64 0.00 -16.72 -0.82
CA ALA A 64 0.23 -15.95 0.41
C ALA A 64 1.60 -16.28 1.03
N LYS A 65 1.99 -17.56 0.99
CA LYS A 65 3.25 -18.04 1.56
C LYS A 65 4.45 -17.65 0.69
N ILE A 66 4.35 -17.81 -0.64
CA ILE A 66 5.37 -17.39 -1.60
C ILE A 66 5.55 -15.87 -1.57
N THR A 67 4.45 -15.11 -1.59
CA THR A 67 4.47 -13.65 -1.53
C THR A 67 5.08 -13.19 -0.21
N GLY A 68 4.76 -13.84 0.91
CA GLY A 68 5.41 -13.63 2.20
C GLY A 68 6.93 -13.87 2.15
N MET A 69 7.37 -15.00 1.59
CA MET A 69 8.79 -15.31 1.41
C MET A 69 9.49 -14.31 0.49
N MET A 70 8.81 -13.81 -0.54
CA MET A 70 9.36 -12.79 -1.42
C MET A 70 9.44 -11.42 -0.73
N LEU A 71 8.46 -11.08 0.11
CA LEU A 71 8.43 -9.85 0.89
C LEU A 71 9.57 -9.77 1.92
N GLU A 72 10.24 -10.88 2.24
CA GLU A 72 11.45 -10.90 3.05
C GLU A 72 12.69 -10.37 2.30
N MET A 73 12.67 -10.32 0.96
CA MET A 73 13.74 -9.75 0.12
C MET A 73 13.81 -8.21 0.20
N ASP A 74 14.85 -7.63 -0.38
CA ASP A 74 15.04 -6.18 -0.43
C ASP A 74 14.00 -5.50 -1.34
N ASN A 75 13.56 -4.30 -0.93
CA ASN A 75 12.62 -3.46 -1.68
C ASN A 75 13.04 -3.21 -3.14
N PRO A 76 14.32 -2.87 -3.47
CA PRO A 76 14.76 -2.73 -4.85
C PRO A 76 14.64 -4.03 -5.66
N GLU A 77 14.90 -5.19 -5.05
CA GLU A 77 14.77 -6.50 -5.71
C GLU A 77 13.31 -6.75 -6.12
N LEU A 78 12.37 -6.47 -5.22
CA LEU A 78 10.94 -6.62 -5.47
C LEU A 78 10.42 -5.66 -6.54
N LEU A 79 10.91 -4.43 -6.57
CA LEU A 79 10.61 -3.47 -7.65
C LEU A 79 11.12 -3.99 -9.00
N HIS A 80 12.35 -4.51 -9.05
CA HIS A 80 12.91 -5.08 -10.27
C HIS A 80 12.10 -6.27 -10.79
N LEU A 81 11.58 -7.11 -9.89
CA LEU A 81 10.69 -8.22 -10.21
C LEU A 81 9.33 -7.72 -10.74
N LEU A 82 8.78 -6.64 -10.18
CA LEU A 82 7.54 -6.02 -10.68
C LEU A 82 7.71 -5.44 -12.09
N GLU A 83 8.90 -4.94 -12.42
CA GLU A 83 9.24 -4.43 -13.76
C GLU A 83 9.46 -5.57 -14.78
N ASN A 84 9.89 -6.76 -14.33
CA ASN A 84 10.24 -7.89 -15.20
C ASN A 84 9.37 -9.14 -14.94
N ASP A 85 8.30 -9.29 -15.72
CA ASP A 85 7.34 -10.39 -15.56
C ASP A 85 7.97 -11.79 -15.76
N GLN A 86 8.95 -11.91 -16.66
CA GLN A 86 9.72 -13.14 -16.86
C GLN A 86 10.52 -13.52 -15.61
N LEU A 87 11.21 -12.54 -15.01
CA LEU A 87 12.05 -12.72 -13.83
C LEU A 87 11.19 -13.07 -12.62
N LEU A 88 10.03 -12.39 -12.48
CA LEU A 88 9.02 -12.69 -11.49
C LEU A 88 8.51 -14.13 -11.59
N SER A 89 8.15 -14.59 -12.79
CA SER A 89 7.66 -15.97 -13.00
C SER A 89 8.71 -17.03 -12.61
N VAL A 90 9.98 -16.80 -12.97
CA VAL A 90 11.10 -17.67 -12.55
C VAL A 90 11.20 -17.71 -11.03
N LYS A 91 11.15 -16.55 -10.37
CA LYS A 91 11.30 -16.46 -8.91
C LYS A 91 10.14 -17.09 -8.15
N ILE A 92 8.92 -16.93 -8.66
CA ILE A 92 7.74 -17.62 -8.13
C ILE A 92 7.90 -19.13 -8.25
N LYS A 93 8.39 -19.66 -9.38
CA LYS A 93 8.62 -21.10 -9.56
C LYS A 93 9.66 -21.63 -8.58
N GLU A 94 10.77 -20.91 -8.39
CA GLU A 94 11.79 -21.27 -7.41
C GLU A 94 11.22 -21.28 -5.98
N ALA A 95 10.52 -20.23 -5.59
CA ALA A 95 9.90 -20.12 -4.27
C ALA A 95 8.82 -21.21 -4.05
N ASN A 96 8.03 -21.53 -5.08
CA ASN A 96 7.04 -22.60 -5.02
C ASN A 96 7.70 -23.97 -4.82
N ALA A 97 8.80 -24.26 -5.53
CA ALA A 97 9.54 -25.51 -5.35
C ALA A 97 10.15 -25.63 -3.94
N VAL A 98 10.66 -24.53 -3.38
CA VAL A 98 11.14 -24.49 -1.99
C VAL A 98 10.00 -24.73 -1.01
N LEU A 99 8.85 -24.10 -1.24
CA LEU A 99 7.67 -24.26 -0.39
C LEU A 99 7.15 -25.70 -0.38
N GLU A 100 7.06 -26.34 -1.54
CA GLU A 100 6.66 -27.75 -1.66
C GLU A 100 7.61 -28.67 -0.89
N ARG A 101 8.92 -28.41 -0.98
CA ARG A 101 9.94 -29.15 -0.23
C ARG A 101 9.81 -28.92 1.28
N ALA A 102 9.55 -27.68 1.70
CA ALA A 102 9.34 -27.33 3.10
C ALA A 102 8.06 -27.99 3.66
N LYS A 103 6.95 -27.96 2.92
CA LYS A 103 5.69 -28.64 3.27
C LYS A 103 5.92 -30.14 3.48
N ALA A 104 6.66 -30.79 2.58
CA ALA A 104 6.99 -32.21 2.69
C ALA A 104 7.82 -32.54 3.95
N THR A 105 8.72 -31.64 4.36
CA THR A 105 9.54 -31.84 5.58
C THR A 105 8.82 -31.48 6.87
N SER A 106 7.94 -30.47 6.88
CA SER A 106 7.26 -29.99 8.09
C SER A 106 6.07 -30.86 8.52
N GLN A 107 5.57 -31.73 7.65
CA GLN A 107 4.44 -32.62 7.93
C GLN A 107 4.85 -34.03 8.38
N ALA A 108 6.15 -34.26 8.60
CA ALA A 108 6.72 -35.55 8.96
C ALA A 108 7.22 -35.66 10.42
N VAL A 109 6.73 -34.80 11.33
CA VAL A 109 7.10 -34.82 12.76
C VAL A 109 5.89 -34.93 13.67
#